data_AF-A0A6J4K287-F1
#
_entry.id   AF-A0A6J4K287-F1
#
_cell.length_a   1.000
_cell.length_b   1.000
_cell.length_c   1.000
_cell.angle_alpha   90.00
_cell.angle_beta   90.00
_cell.angle_gamma   90.00
#
_symmetry.space_group_name_H-M   'P 1'
#
loop_
_entity.id
_entity.type
_entity.pdbx_description
1 polymer ?
#
loop_
_entity_poly.entity_id
_entity_poly.type
_entity_poly.pdbx_seq_one_letter_code
_entity_poly.pdbx_strand_id
1 'polypeptide(L)'
;MATVGNIIKTKADGTCSTGSVKNLSLQVIDEMNLLIPNVLVSFDDLDVSGNQATVNFFLQPKAKEALRRAIRNKGKTLTLTSAYRTVVQQHILFSWQGSE
;
A
#
# COMPACT_ATOMS: atom_id res chain seq x y z
N MET A 1 8.28 -6.19 -20.70
CA MET A 1 7.67 -5.72 -19.43
C MET A 1 6.60 -6.70 -19.01
N ALA A 2 6.57 -7.11 -17.73
CA ALA A 2 5.43 -7.88 -17.21
C ALA A 2 4.22 -6.94 -17.11
N THR A 3 3.10 -7.29 -17.73
CA THR A 3 1.84 -6.56 -17.55
C THR A 3 1.21 -6.93 -16.21
N VAL A 4 0.31 -6.08 -15.71
CA VAL A 4 -0.49 -6.38 -14.52
C VAL A 4 -1.19 -7.73 -14.65
N GLY A 5 -1.79 -7.98 -15.82
CA GLY A 5 -2.46 -9.25 -16.14
C GLY A 5 -1.53 -10.46 -16.06
N ASN A 6 -0.27 -10.33 -16.50
CA ASN A 6 0.70 -11.42 -16.38
C ASN A 6 1.12 -11.66 -14.93
N ILE A 7 1.27 -10.60 -14.12
CA ILE A 7 1.60 -10.74 -12.69
C ILE A 7 0.43 -11.38 -11.94
N ILE A 8 -0.81 -10.99 -12.25
CA ILE A 8 -2.03 -11.56 -11.66
C ILE A 8 -2.10 -13.06 -12.00
N LYS A 9 -2.03 -13.43 -13.28
CA LYS A 9 -2.08 -14.84 -13.70
C LYS A 9 -0.99 -15.71 -13.10
N THR A 10 0.21 -15.17 -12.88
CA THR A 10 1.36 -15.95 -12.38
C THR A 10 1.47 -15.98 -10.85
N LYS A 11 0.73 -15.14 -10.12
CA LYS A 11 0.81 -15.03 -8.66
C LYS A 11 -0.51 -15.29 -7.92
N ALA A 12 -1.64 -15.25 -8.62
CA ALA A 12 -2.95 -15.62 -8.06
C ALA A 12 -2.98 -17.09 -7.58
N ASP A 13 -2.23 -17.98 -8.24
CA ASP A 13 -2.23 -19.44 -8.01
C ASP A 13 -1.40 -19.90 -6.79
N GLY A 14 -1.15 -19.06 -5.78
CA GLY A 14 -0.50 -19.57 -4.56
C GLY A 14 -0.07 -18.57 -3.48
N THR A 15 -0.10 -17.25 -3.70
CA THR A 15 0.27 -16.29 -2.64
C THR A 15 -0.68 -15.10 -2.57
N CYS A 16 -1.01 -14.63 -1.36
CA CYS A 16 -1.74 -13.38 -1.14
C CYS A 16 -0.82 -12.13 -1.06
N SER A 17 0.48 -12.29 -1.37
CA SER A 17 1.45 -11.20 -1.26
C SER A 17 1.27 -10.19 -2.39
N THR A 18 1.14 -8.92 -2.02
CA THR A 18 1.05 -7.79 -2.96
C THR A 18 2.41 -7.18 -3.31
N GLY A 19 3.52 -7.77 -2.82
CA GLY A 19 4.86 -7.21 -2.99
C GLY A 19 5.35 -7.17 -4.44
N SER A 20 4.88 -8.11 -5.27
CA SER A 20 5.21 -8.20 -6.70
C SER A 20 4.76 -6.99 -7.51
N VAL A 21 3.78 -6.21 -7.03
CA VAL A 21 3.23 -5.03 -7.71
C VAL A 21 3.57 -3.72 -7.01
N LYS A 22 4.59 -3.70 -6.15
CA LYS A 22 4.99 -2.50 -5.40
C LYS A 22 5.28 -1.31 -6.31
N ASN A 23 6.16 -1.49 -7.29
CA ASN A 23 6.57 -0.39 -8.19
C ASN A 23 5.41 0.14 -9.03
N LEU A 24 4.53 -0.76 -9.48
CA LEU A 24 3.31 -0.37 -10.18
C LEU A 24 2.34 0.39 -9.26
N SER A 25 2.26 0.00 -7.98
CA SER A 25 1.45 0.74 -7.00
C SER A 25 1.98 2.16 -6.77
N LEU A 26 3.30 2.34 -6.75
CA LEU A 26 3.92 3.66 -6.64
C LEU A 26 3.61 4.53 -7.86
N GLN A 27 3.66 3.97 -9.07
CA GLN A 27 3.25 4.70 -10.29
C GLN A 27 1.79 5.13 -10.23
N VAL A 28 0.87 4.26 -9.79
CA VAL A 28 -0.55 4.62 -9.62
C VAL A 28 -0.72 5.76 -8.63
N ILE A 29 0.01 5.75 -7.51
CA ILE A 29 -0.05 6.83 -6.51
C ILE A 29 0.50 8.15 -7.09
N ASP A 30 1.57 8.07 -7.89
CA ASP A 30 2.16 9.25 -8.55
C ASP A 30 1.15 9.88 -9.52
N GLU A 31 0.53 9.07 -10.39
CA GLU A 31 -0.54 9.52 -11.30
C GLU A 31 -1.75 10.12 -10.56
N MET A 32 -2.15 9.54 -9.43
CA MET A 32 -3.21 10.11 -8.59
C MET A 32 -2.84 11.50 -8.07
N ASN A 33 -1.59 11.70 -7.66
CA ASN A 33 -1.10 12.99 -7.19
C ASN A 33 -0.89 14.01 -8.32
N LEU A 34 -0.65 13.57 -9.56
CA LEU A 34 -0.66 14.44 -10.74
C LEU A 34 -2.07 14.97 -11.03
N LEU A 35 -3.09 14.12 -10.93
CA LEU A 35 -4.48 14.49 -11.18
C LEU A 35 -5.07 15.36 -10.06
N ILE A 36 -4.78 15.02 -8.81
CA ILE A 36 -5.24 15.74 -7.62
C ILE A 36 -4.04 15.96 -6.71
N PRO A 37 -3.44 17.17 -6.71
CA PRO A 37 -2.26 17.46 -5.92
C PRO A 37 -2.44 17.10 -4.44
N ASN A 38 -1.50 16.31 -3.91
CA ASN A 38 -1.45 15.87 -2.52
C ASN A 38 -2.67 15.07 -2.05
N VAL A 39 -3.38 14.37 -2.96
CA VAL A 39 -4.44 13.43 -2.56
C VAL A 39 -3.90 12.31 -1.66
N LEU A 40 -2.64 11.91 -1.88
CA LEU A 40 -1.89 10.99 -1.03
C LEU A 40 -0.51 11.56 -0.72
N VAL A 41 -0.14 11.59 0.55
CA VAL A 41 1.16 12.06 1.03
C VAL A 41 1.90 10.91 1.72
N SER A 42 3.22 10.88 1.57
CA SER A 42 4.05 9.93 2.31
C SER A 42 3.96 10.20 3.81
N PHE A 43 4.01 9.13 4.61
CA PHE A 43 4.15 9.18 6.07
C PHE A 43 5.43 8.50 6.56
N ASP A 44 6.43 8.30 5.69
CA ASP A 44 7.73 7.70 6.05
C ASP A 44 8.48 8.48 7.14
N ASP A 45 8.10 9.75 7.40
CA ASP A 45 8.60 10.59 8.49
C ASP A 45 8.03 10.25 9.88
N LEU A 46 7.00 9.40 9.96
CA LEU A 46 6.35 9.04 11.22
C LEU A 46 7.01 7.82 11.89
N ASP A 47 6.93 7.74 13.23
CA ASP A 47 7.43 6.60 14.01
C ASP A 47 6.51 5.36 13.85
N VAL A 48 6.64 4.73 12.69
CA VAL A 48 5.94 3.51 12.29
C VAL A 48 6.91 2.50 11.69
N SER A 49 6.59 1.21 11.83
CA SER A 49 7.27 0.10 11.14
C SER A 49 6.28 -0.62 10.24
N GLY A 50 6.77 -1.29 9.21
CA GLY A 50 5.93 -2.09 8.31
C GLY A 50 6.73 -2.66 7.15
N ASN A 51 6.20 -3.70 6.51
CA ASN A 51 6.83 -4.27 5.33
C ASN A 51 6.61 -3.33 4.12
N GLN A 52 7.61 -2.53 3.77
CA GLN A 52 7.52 -1.57 2.66
C GLN A 52 7.28 -2.22 1.29
N ALA A 53 7.58 -3.52 1.13
CA ALA A 53 7.27 -4.23 -0.10
C ALA A 53 5.76 -4.39 -0.30
N THR A 54 4.98 -4.58 0.76
CA THR A 54 3.53 -4.84 0.67
C THR A 54 2.67 -3.66 1.10
N VAL A 55 3.18 -2.82 2.01
CA VAL A 55 2.48 -1.64 2.54
C VAL A 55 2.92 -0.41 1.77
N ASN A 56 1.96 0.39 1.29
CA ASN A 56 2.25 1.70 0.74
C ASN A 56 2.25 2.73 1.87
N PHE A 57 3.38 3.39 2.08
CA PHE A 57 3.52 4.38 3.14
C PHE A 57 2.92 5.73 2.73
N PHE A 58 1.69 5.70 2.22
CA PHE A 58 0.91 6.84 1.74
C PHE A 58 -0.47 6.86 2.38
N LEU A 59 -0.94 8.06 2.73
CA LEU A 59 -2.27 8.33 3.29
C LEU A 59 -2.80 9.66 2.78
N GLN A 60 -4.11 9.88 2.89
CA GLN A 60 -4.66 11.23 2.75
C GLN A 60 -4.06 12.16 3.82
N PRO A 61 -3.87 13.46 3.54
CA PRO A 61 -3.23 14.40 4.48
C PRO A 61 -3.85 14.39 5.89
N LYS A 62 -5.19 14.43 5.99
CA LYS A 62 -5.88 14.38 7.28
C LYS A 62 -5.67 13.06 8.03
N ALA A 63 -5.50 11.95 7.30
CA ALA A 63 -5.23 10.64 7.89
C ALA A 63 -3.77 10.55 8.38
N LYS A 64 -2.79 11.14 7.68
CA LYS A 64 -1.41 11.29 8.19
C LYS A 64 -1.39 12.04 9.52
N GLU A 65 -2.13 13.15 9.63
CA GLU A 65 -2.25 13.89 10.89
C GLU A 65 -2.89 13.08 12.02
N ALA A 66 -3.94 12.31 11.70
CA ALA A 66 -4.58 11.43 12.67
C ALA A 66 -3.63 10.32 13.14
N LEU A 67 -2.89 9.71 12.23
CA LEU A 67 -1.87 8.71 12.54
C LEU A 67 -0.77 9.30 13.44
N ARG A 68 -0.28 10.50 13.13
CA ARG A 68 0.69 11.20 13.99
C ARG A 68 0.18 11.40 15.41
N ARG A 69 -1.09 11.77 15.60
CA ARG A 69 -1.72 11.87 16.93
C ARG A 69 -1.77 10.51 17.63
N ALA A 70 -2.18 9.45 16.92
CA ALA A 70 -2.27 8.10 17.47
C ALA A 70 -0.90 7.57 17.94
N ILE A 71 0.17 7.81 17.17
CA ILE A 71 1.55 7.45 17.53
C ILE A 71 1.95 8.15 18.84
N ARG A 72 1.76 9.47 18.93
CA ARG A 72 2.08 10.24 20.14
C ARG A 72 1.31 9.74 21.37
N ASN A 73 0.02 9.47 21.21
CA ASN A 73 -0.81 8.96 22.30
C ASN A 73 -0.38 7.56 22.77
N LYS A 74 0.14 6.73 21.85
CA LYS A 74 0.61 5.38 22.19
C LYS A 74 1.98 5.39 22.87
N GLY A 75 2.82 6.38 22.59
CA GLY A 75 4.15 6.53 23.18
C GLY A 75 5.17 5.47 22.75
N LYS A 76 4.89 4.72 21.66
CA LYS A 76 5.79 3.73 21.06
C LYS A 76 5.48 3.55 19.57
N THR A 77 6.46 3.08 18.82
CA THR A 77 6.35 2.77 17.38
C THR A 77 5.14 1.89 17.07
N LEU A 78 4.38 2.27 16.04
CA LEU A 78 3.27 1.48 15.51
C LEU A 78 3.74 0.55 14.40
N THR A 79 3.45 -0.75 14.50
CA THR A 79 3.62 -1.68 13.37
C THR A 79 2.37 -1.70 12.50
N LEU A 80 2.52 -1.32 11.24
CA LEU A 80 1.47 -1.28 10.24
C LEU A 80 1.53 -2.53 9.36
N THR A 81 0.40 -3.21 9.25
CA THR A 81 0.22 -4.36 8.35
C THR A 81 -0.43 -3.97 7.02
N SER A 82 -1.14 -2.83 6.99
CA SER A 82 -1.76 -2.28 5.79
C SER A 82 -1.95 -0.76 5.93
N ALA A 83 -2.02 -0.08 4.80
CA ALA A 83 -2.34 1.34 4.68
C ALA A 83 -3.17 1.54 3.40
N TYR A 84 -2.95 2.63 2.65
CA TYR A 84 -3.60 2.82 1.36
C TYR A 84 -3.28 1.66 0.39
N ARG A 85 -4.33 1.06 -0.16
CA ARG A 85 -4.24 -0.04 -1.12
C ARG A 85 -4.66 0.45 -2.50
N THR A 86 -3.79 0.26 -3.49
CA THR A 86 -4.11 0.60 -4.87
C THR A 86 -5.09 -0.42 -5.46
N VAL A 87 -5.77 -0.03 -6.54
CA VAL A 87 -6.64 -0.94 -7.30
C VAL A 87 -5.89 -2.18 -7.80
N VAL A 88 -4.60 -2.06 -8.09
CA VAL A 88 -3.74 -3.18 -8.51
C VAL A 88 -3.53 -4.18 -7.38
N GLN A 89 -3.17 -3.70 -6.19
CA GLN A 89 -3.01 -4.58 -5.03
C GLN A 89 -4.34 -5.24 -4.64
N GLN A 90 -5.45 -4.48 -4.72
CA GLN A 90 -6.78 -5.00 -4.43
C GLN A 90 -7.21 -6.06 -5.46
N HIS A 91 -6.84 -5.91 -6.73
CA HIS A 91 -7.13 -6.91 -7.75
C HIS A 91 -6.40 -8.23 -7.49
N ILE A 92 -5.11 -8.19 -7.11
CA ILE A 92 -4.38 -9.42 -6.71
C ILE A 92 -5.05 -10.10 -5.53
N LEU A 93 -5.42 -9.34 -4.49
CA LEU A 93 -6.11 -9.90 -3.33
C LEU A 93 -7.49 -10.48 -3.69
N PHE A 94 -8.22 -9.85 -4.62
CA PHE A 94 -9.50 -10.36 -5.09
C PHE A 94 -9.37 -11.63 -5.93
N SER A 95 -8.34 -11.71 -6.77
CA SER A 95 -8.06 -12.87 -7.62
C SER A 95 -7.39 -14.03 -6.88
N TRP A 96 -6.96 -13.83 -5.64
CA TRP A 96 -6.37 -14.87 -4.82
C TRP A 96 -7.43 -15.90 -4.44
N GLN A 97 -7.25 -17.15 -4.86
CA GLN A 97 -8.23 -18.23 -4.65
C GLN A 97 -8.08 -18.95 -3.31
N GLY A 98 -7.20 -18.48 -2.41
CA GLY A 98 -6.91 -19.19 -1.17
C GLY A 98 -6.23 -20.55 -1.40
N SER A 99 -5.78 -21.17 -0.32
CA SER A 99 -5.70 -22.63 -0.26
C SER A 99 -6.84 -23.04 0.64
N GLU A 100 -7.83 -23.78 0.11
CA GLU A 100 -8.70 -24.59 0.96
C GLU A 100 -7.88 -25.67 1.69
#